data_AF-A0A8B5X942-F1
#
_entry.id   AF-A0A8B5X942-F1
#
_cell.length_a   1.000
_cell.length_b   1.000
_cell.length_c   1.000
_cell.angle_alpha   90.00
_cell.angle_beta   90.00
_cell.angle_gamma   90.00
#
_symmetry.space_group_name_H-M   'P 1'
#
loop_
_entity.id
_entity.type
_entity.pdbx_description
1 polymer ?
#
loop_
_entity_poly.entity_id
_entity_poly.type
_entity_poly.pdbx_seq_one_letter_code
_entity_poly.pdbx_strand_id
1 'polypeptide(L)' 'QGDRDLQVSVADAERLHSARRDADLIVITGMNHVLKAVGADIESNQRAYTDPNVPIASGFVEAITRFVEEVSR' A
#
# COMPACT_ATOMS: atom_id res chain seq x y z
N GLN A 1 1.44 0.04 3.82
CA GLN A 1 1.74 1.38 3.26
C GLN A 1 2.26 1.24 1.84
N GLY A 2 1.87 2.11 0.91
CA GLY A 2 2.46 2.16 -0.43
C GLY A 2 3.66 3.11 -0.48
N ASP A 3 4.72 2.76 -1.19
CA ASP A 3 5.91 3.62 -1.36
C ASP A 3 5.74 4.69 -2.47
N ARG A 4 4.64 4.64 -3.23
CA ARG A 4 4.23 5.64 -4.22
C ARG A 4 2.98 6.40 -3.81
N ASP A 5 2.64 6.37 -2.52
CA ASP A 5 1.59 7.21 -1.98
C ASP A 5 2.03 8.68 -2.03
N LEU A 6 1.25 9.50 -2.73
CA LEU A 6 1.51 10.94 -2.88
C LEU A 6 0.93 11.77 -1.72
N GLN A 7 0.09 11.17 -0.88
CA GLN A 7 -0.64 11.84 0.21
C GLN A 7 -0.05 11.52 1.58
N VAL A 8 0.43 10.29 1.79
CA VAL A 8 0.95 9.82 3.08
C VAL A 8 2.30 9.12 2.90
N SER A 9 3.29 9.48 3.73
CA SER A 9 4.66 8.98 3.59
C SER A 9 4.87 7.61 4.24
N VAL A 10 5.89 6.87 3.79
CA VAL A 10 6.35 5.64 4.48
C VAL A 10 6.81 5.93 5.91
N ALA A 11 7.43 7.09 6.14
CA ALA A 11 7.90 7.49 7.46
C ALA A 11 6.75 7.61 8.49
N ASP A 12 5.54 7.97 8.06
CA ASP A 12 4.38 8.02 8.97
C ASP A 12 3.95 6.61 9.39
N ALA A 13 3.99 5.65 8.47
CA ALA A 13 3.74 4.24 8.80
C ALA A 13 4.81 3.65 9.74
N GLU A 14 6.08 4.00 9.51
CA GLU A 14 7.19 3.61 10.40
C GLU A 14 7.05 4.18 11.82
N ARG A 15 6.59 5.44 11.94
CA ARG A 15 6.29 6.06 13.25
C ARG A 15 5.16 5.32 13.97
N LEU A 16 4.10 4.95 13.27
CA LEU A 16 2.99 4.19 13.85
C LEU A 16 3.44 2.80 14.33
N HIS A 17 4.23 2.10 13.52
CA HIS A 17 4.80 0.81 13.90
C HIS A 17 5.77 0.94 15.10
N SER A 18 6.57 2.01 15.13
CA SER A 18 7.45 2.28 16.28
C SER A 18 6.67 2.50 17.58
N ALA A 19 5.47 3.08 17.51
CA ALA A 19 4.58 3.27 18.65
C ALA A 19 3.84 1.99 19.10
N ARG A 20 3.65 1.02 18.18
CA ARG A 20 3.03 -0.28 18.43
C ARG A 20 3.84 -1.38 17.74
N ARG A 21 4.93 -1.80 18.38
CA ARG A 21 5.93 -2.72 17.79
C ARG A 21 5.43 -4.15 17.57
N ASP A 22 4.30 -4.52 18.17
CA ASP A 22 3.61 -5.78 17.99
C ASP A 22 2.71 -5.82 16.73
N ALA A 23 2.47 -4.67 16.08
CA ALA A 23 1.74 -4.63 14.81
C ALA A 23 2.67 -4.92 13.63
N ASP A 24 2.19 -5.63 12.62
CA ASP A 24 2.94 -5.82 11.38
C ASP A 24 2.93 -4.55 10.52
N LEU A 25 4.10 -4.20 9.97
CA LEU A 25 4.25 -3.16 8.95
C LEU A 25 4.73 -3.77 7.65
N ILE A 26 3.94 -3.60 6.59
CA ILE A 26 4.29 -4.03 5.23
C ILE A 26 4.30 -2.80 4.31
N VAL A 27 5.44 -2.58 3.67
CA VAL A 27 5.61 -1.57 2.61
C VAL A 27 5.46 -2.27 1.27
N ILE A 28 4.50 -1.81 0.45
CA ILE A 28 4.20 -2.36 -0.87
C ILE A 28 4.83 -1.45 -1.93
N THR A 29 5.84 -1.98 -2.61
CA THR A 29 6.54 -1.30 -3.71
C THR A 29 5.61 -1.08 -4.91
N GLY A 30 5.63 0.11 -5.49
CA GLY A 30 4.71 0.52 -6.56
C GLY A 30 3.27 0.80 -6.07
N MET A 31 3.06 0.76 -4.75
CA MET A 31 1.85 1.09 -4.01
C MET A 31 1.43 2.56 -4.08
N ASN A 32 0.38 2.99 -4.80
CA ASN A 32 -0.18 4.34 -4.54
C ASN A 32 -1.21 4.36 -3.39
N HIS A 33 -1.72 5.56 -3.09
CA HIS A 33 -2.68 5.77 -1.99
C HIS A 33 -3.97 4.97 -2.13
N VAL A 34 -4.51 4.88 -3.35
CA VAL A 34 -5.75 4.17 -3.65
C VAL A 34 -5.53 2.69 -4.00
N LEU A 35 -4.41 2.14 -3.52
CA LEU A 35 -4.05 0.72 -3.60
C LEU A 35 -3.70 0.21 -5.01
N LYS A 36 -3.50 1.12 -5.97
CA LYS A 36 -3.21 0.78 -7.37
C LYS A 36 -1.71 0.56 -7.57
N ALA A 37 -1.38 -0.36 -8.47
CA ALA A 37 -0.02 -0.57 -8.94
C ALA A 37 0.38 0.53 -9.92
N VAL A 38 1.39 1.32 -9.57
CA VAL A 38 1.86 2.45 -10.37
C VAL A 38 3.37 2.43 -10.58
N GLY A 39 3.81 3.08 -11.66
CA GLY A 39 5.22 3.28 -11.96
C GLY A 39 5.86 4.42 -11.16
N ALA A 40 7.05 4.86 -11.60
CA ALA A 40 7.74 6.02 -11.02
C ALA A 40 7.23 7.36 -11.58
N ASP A 41 6.50 7.32 -12.70
CA ASP A 41 5.94 8.52 -13.31
C ASP A 41 4.78 9.07 -12.49
N ILE A 42 4.91 10.31 -12.01
CA ILE A 42 3.92 10.97 -11.14
C ILE A 42 2.60 11.17 -11.88
N GLU A 43 2.63 11.49 -13.17
CA GLU A 43 1.41 11.71 -13.96
C GLU A 43 0.59 10.41 -14.07
N SER A 44 1.25 9.29 -14.36
CA SER A 44 0.63 7.97 -14.37
C SER A 44 0.03 7.59 -13.01
N ASN A 45 0.71 7.94 -11.91
CA ASN A 45 0.22 7.70 -10.56
C ASN A 45 -1.05 8.51 -10.27
N GLN A 46 -1.05 9.81 -10.62
CA GLN A 46 -2.23 10.67 -10.48
C GLN A 46 -3.42 10.17 -11.30
N ARG A 47 -3.19 9.75 -12.56
CA ARG A 47 -4.26 9.18 -13.41
C ARG A 47 -4.88 7.92 -12.81
N ALA A 48 -4.08 7.08 -12.12
CA ALA A 48 -4.56 5.86 -11.50
C ALA A 48 -5.60 6.08 -10.38
N TYR A 49 -5.79 7.31 -9.88
CA TYR A 49 -6.84 7.61 -8.90
C TYR A 49 -8.25 7.45 -9.45
N THR A 50 -8.44 7.62 -10.75
CA THR A 50 -9.76 7.55 -11.40
C THR A 50 -9.84 6.53 -12.53
N ASP A 51 -8.72 5.95 -12.97
CA ASP A 51 -8.70 4.92 -14.00
C ASP A 51 -9.03 3.53 -13.42
N PRO A 52 -10.19 2.92 -13.76
CA PRO A 52 -10.57 1.60 -13.26
C PRO A 52 -9.70 0.47 -13.85
N ASN A 53 -9.00 0.71 -14.97
CA ASN A 53 -8.21 -0.32 -15.64
C ASN A 53 -6.85 -0.57 -14.99
N VAL A 54 -6.38 0.34 -14.13
CA VAL A 54 -5.15 0.11 -13.37
C VAL A 54 -5.44 -0.95 -12.30
N PRO A 55 -4.66 -2.05 -12.24
CA PRO A 55 -4.91 -3.12 -11.27
C PRO A 55 -4.56 -2.68 -9.84
N ILE A 56 -5.17 -3.34 -8.87
CA ILE A 56 -4.73 -3.28 -7.47
C ILE A 56 -3.33 -3.91 -7.37
N ALA A 57 -2.46 -3.36 -6.53
CA ALA A 57 -1.13 -3.92 -6.31
C ALA A 57 -1.23 -5.36 -5.76
N SER A 58 -0.61 -6.32 -6.46
CA SER A 58 -0.68 -7.74 -6.08
C SER A 58 -0.15 -7.99 -4.67
N GLY A 59 0.95 -7.33 -4.30
CA GLY A 59 1.52 -7.43 -2.95
C GLY A 59 0.55 -6.98 -1.85
N PHE A 60 -0.37 -6.04 -2.14
CA PHE A 60 -1.44 -5.68 -1.20
C PHE A 60 -2.48 -6.78 -1.07
N VAL A 61 -2.94 -7.35 -2.20
CA VAL A 61 -3.92 -8.45 -2.21
C VAL A 61 -3.38 -9.67 -1.44
N GLU A 62 -2.11 -10.01 -1.66
CA GLU A 62 -1.42 -11.10 -0.95
C GLU A 62 -1.35 -10.82 0.56
N ALA A 63 -0.91 -9.61 0.94
CA ALA A 63 -0.76 -9.22 2.35
C ALA A 63 -2.10 -9.22 3.10
N ILE A 64 -3.17 -8.67 2.51
CA ILE A 64 -4.48 -8.60 3.18
C ILE A 64 -5.15 -9.98 3.26
N THR A 65 -4.99 -10.81 2.22
CA THR A 65 -5.50 -12.20 2.24
C THR A 65 -4.86 -12.98 3.37
N ARG A 66 -3.53 -12.93 3.47
CA ARG A 66 -2.79 -13.57 4.57
C ARG A 66 -3.27 -13.08 5.94
N PHE A 67 -3.39 -11.76 6.12
CA PHE A 67 -3.87 -11.18 7.38
C PHE A 67 -5.26 -11.72 7.77
N VAL A 68 -6.20 -11.76 6.81
CA VAL A 68 -7.55 -12.27 7.06
C VAL A 68 -7.51 -13.77 7.42
N GLU A 69 -6.71 -14.56 6.72
CA GLU A 69 -6.54 -15.99 7.02
C GLU A 69 -5.92 -16.25 8.39
N GLU A 70 -4.98 -15.41 8.84
CA GLU A 70 -4.35 -15.51 10.16
C GLU A 70 -5.32 -15.16 11.28
N VAL A 71 -6.13 -14.11 11.11
CA VAL A 71 -7.12 -13.66 12.11
C VAL A 71 -8.36 -14.57 12.16
N SER A 72 -8.69 -15.26 11.07
CA SER A 72 -9.85 -16.16 11.01
C SER A 72 -9.57 -17.57 11.55
N ARG A 73 -8.35 -17.84 12.03
CA ARG A 73 -8.00 -19.09 12.73
C ARG A 73 -8.29 -19.00 14.22
#